data_AF-X1THQ4-F1
#
_entry.id   AF-X1THQ4-F1
#
_cell.length_a   1.000
_cell.length_b   1.000
_cell.length_c   1.000
_cell.angle_alpha   90.00
_cell.angle_beta   90.00
_cell.angle_gamma   90.00
#
_symmetry.space_group_name_H-M   'P 1'
#
loop_
_entity.id
_entity.type
_entity.pdbx_description
1 polymer ?
#
loop_
_entity_poly.entity_id
_entity_poly.type
_entity_poly.pdbx_seq_one_letter_code
_entity_poly.pdbx_strand_id
1 'polypeptide(L)'
;MDEASGKTLGITGAVVLLMCSVVLLATASQKETSEKERYHEPITLTVTAYSPDPSQTDHTPFEMASGRIAKKTELEQLLFVAVSRDIMEKYNLKFGDTIWIGFLVEDTMHKRITENIDVFFENEELAKKFGWQKRSVIIEKK
;
A
#
# COMPACT_ATOMS: atom_id res chain seq x y z
N MET A 1 -75.82 -18.49 -17.35
CA MET A 1 -75.29 -17.49 -16.42
C MET A 1 -74.25 -18.22 -15.60
N ASP A 2 -73.04 -18.27 -16.14
CA ASP A 2 -71.90 -17.43 -15.72
C ASP A 2 -71.23 -18.15 -14.52
N GLU A 3 -69.91 -18.33 -14.43
CA GLU A 3 -68.86 -17.37 -14.75
C GLU A 3 -67.52 -18.10 -14.85
N ALA A 4 -66.63 -17.56 -15.69
CA ALA A 4 -65.38 -18.15 -16.11
C ALA A 4 -64.29 -18.08 -15.02
N SER A 5 -63.61 -19.22 -14.81
CA SER A 5 -62.34 -19.33 -14.09
C SER A 5 -61.22 -18.70 -14.90
N GLY A 6 -60.88 -17.45 -14.56
CA GLY A 6 -59.81 -16.66 -15.18
C GLY A 6 -58.48 -16.82 -14.47
N LYS A 7 -57.52 -17.44 -15.18
CA LYS A 7 -56.12 -17.68 -14.81
C LYS A 7 -55.40 -16.36 -14.47
N THR A 8 -55.07 -16.13 -13.21
CA THR A 8 -54.18 -15.04 -12.73
C THR A 8 -52.74 -15.51 -12.48
N LEU A 9 -52.30 -16.55 -13.20
CA LEU A 9 -50.95 -17.08 -13.12
C LEU A 9 -50.20 -16.71 -14.41
N GLY A 10 -49.57 -15.54 -14.44
CA GLY A 10 -48.75 -15.18 -15.60
C GLY A 10 -48.02 -13.84 -15.50
N ILE A 11 -48.61 -12.85 -14.84
CA ILE A 11 -48.06 -11.48 -14.89
C ILE A 11 -47.24 -11.17 -13.64
N THR A 12 -47.69 -11.59 -12.46
CA THR A 12 -46.99 -11.35 -11.18
C THR A 12 -45.66 -12.11 -11.08
N GLY A 13 -45.63 -13.39 -11.47
CA GLY A 13 -44.41 -14.20 -11.40
C GLY A 13 -43.29 -13.72 -12.33
N ALA A 14 -43.65 -13.31 -13.55
CA ALA A 14 -42.69 -12.82 -14.55
C ALA A 14 -42.10 -11.45 -14.16
N VAL A 15 -42.91 -10.55 -13.60
CA VAL A 15 -42.45 -9.23 -13.13
C VAL A 15 -41.52 -9.36 -11.92
N VAL A 16 -41.81 -10.28 -10.98
CA VAL A 16 -40.93 -10.53 -9.82
C VAL A 16 -39.59 -11.13 -10.26
N LEU A 17 -39.58 -12.06 -11.22
CA LEU A 17 -38.35 -12.66 -11.75
C LEU A 17 -37.49 -11.65 -12.53
N LEU A 18 -38.13 -10.77 -13.30
CA LEU A 18 -37.45 -9.69 -14.02
C LEU A 18 -36.88 -8.64 -13.06
N MET A 19 -37.60 -8.30 -11.99
CA MET A 19 -37.10 -7.38 -10.96
C MET A 19 -35.92 -7.99 -10.19
N CYS A 20 -35.99 -9.27 -9.81
CA CYS A 20 -34.88 -9.96 -9.16
C CYS A 20 -33.64 -10.04 -10.05
N SER A 21 -33.79 -10.30 -11.35
CA SER A 21 -32.65 -10.36 -12.28
C SER A 21 -32.03 -8.98 -12.52
N VAL A 22 -32.83 -7.91 -12.61
CA VAL A 22 -32.34 -6.53 -12.71
C VAL A 22 -31.60 -6.11 -11.45
N VAL A 23 -32.10 -6.48 -10.26
CA VAL A 23 -31.41 -6.22 -8.98
C VAL A 23 -30.09 -7.02 -8.91
N LEU A 24 -30.08 -8.30 -9.31
CA LEU A 24 -28.86 -9.12 -9.36
C LEU A 24 -27.81 -8.55 -10.32
N LEU A 25 -28.21 -8.13 -11.53
CA LEU A 25 -27.33 -7.46 -12.50
C LEU A 25 -26.80 -6.11 -11.98
N ALA A 26 -27.64 -5.31 -11.31
CA ALA A 26 -27.22 -4.04 -10.71
C ALA A 26 -26.20 -4.25 -9.57
N THR A 27 -26.39 -5.28 -8.73
CA THR A 27 -25.43 -5.61 -7.67
C THR A 27 -24.11 -6.19 -8.19
N ALA A 28 -24.15 -6.98 -9.28
CA ALA A 28 -22.94 -7.49 -9.92
C ALA A 28 -22.13 -6.35 -10.58
N SER A 29 -22.81 -5.39 -11.22
CA SER A 29 -22.16 -4.23 -11.87
C SER A 29 -21.53 -3.25 -10.88
N GLN A 30 -21.99 -3.18 -9.63
CA GLN A 30 -21.42 -2.29 -8.61
C GLN A 30 -20.19 -2.88 -7.91
N LYS A 31 -19.92 -4.18 -8.06
CA LYS A 31 -18.81 -4.84 -7.38
C LYS A 31 -17.46 -4.68 -8.09
N GLU A 32 -17.46 -4.33 -9.38
CA GLU A 32 -16.24 -4.25 -10.21
C GLU A 32 -15.62 -2.85 -10.34
N THR A 33 -16.12 -1.82 -9.62
CA THR A 33 -15.70 -0.42 -9.83
C THR A 33 -15.26 0.34 -8.59
N SER A 34 -14.53 -0.28 -7.65
CA SER A 34 -13.86 0.51 -6.59
C SER A 34 -12.49 0.04 -6.10
N GLU A 35 -11.84 -0.92 -6.74
CA GLU A 35 -10.39 -1.08 -6.62
C GLU A 35 -9.72 -0.16 -7.64
N LYS A 36 -9.97 1.15 -7.52
CA LYS A 36 -9.16 2.15 -8.22
C LYS A 36 -7.76 1.98 -7.67
N GLU A 37 -6.84 1.53 -8.51
CA GLU A 37 -5.42 1.48 -8.22
C GLU A 37 -5.03 2.80 -7.55
N ARG A 38 -4.56 2.74 -6.30
CA ARG A 38 -4.00 3.88 -5.58
C ARG A 38 -2.61 4.17 -6.15
N TYR A 39 -2.55 4.49 -7.44
CA TYR A 39 -1.39 5.17 -7.99
C TYR A 39 -1.50 6.62 -7.53
N HIS A 40 -0.77 6.93 -6.46
CA HIS A 40 -0.49 8.30 -6.10
C HIS A 40 0.54 8.81 -7.09
N GLU A 41 0.24 9.91 -7.78
CA GLU A 41 1.23 10.65 -8.57
C GLU A 41 2.49 10.86 -7.72
N PRO A 42 3.68 10.52 -8.24
CA PRO A 42 4.90 10.65 -7.47
C PRO A 42 5.11 12.11 -7.07
N ILE A 43 5.35 12.35 -5.79
CA ILE A 43 5.65 13.68 -5.25
C ILE A 43 7.15 13.82 -5.04
N THR A 44 7.72 14.97 -5.40
CA THR A 44 9.14 15.27 -5.15
C THR A 44 9.27 15.95 -3.79
N LEU A 45 10.05 15.34 -2.90
CA LEU A 45 10.39 15.87 -1.58
C LEU A 45 11.89 15.72 -1.34
N THR A 46 12.44 16.52 -0.42
CA THR A 46 13.81 16.32 0.08
C THR A 46 13.83 15.18 1.08
N VAL A 47 14.67 14.17 0.83
CA VAL A 47 14.85 13.01 1.72
C VAL A 47 16.24 13.07 2.35
N THR A 48 16.29 13.01 3.68
CA THR A 48 17.52 12.99 4.48
C THR A 48 17.50 11.82 5.45
N ALA A 49 18.67 11.42 5.97
CA ALA A 49 18.79 10.37 6.99
C ALA A 49 19.34 10.96 8.31
N TYR A 50 18.95 10.37 9.44
CA TYR A 50 19.47 10.71 10.77
C TYR A 50 19.74 9.42 11.57
N SER A 51 20.54 9.53 12.62
CA SER A 51 20.85 8.42 13.54
C SER A 51 20.25 8.68 14.93
N PRO A 52 19.94 7.64 15.71
CA PRO A 52 19.50 7.76 17.12
C PRO A 52 20.68 8.10 18.05
N ASP A 53 21.53 9.05 17.64
CA ASP A 53 22.61 9.56 18.47
C ASP A 53 21.99 10.38 19.63
N PRO A 54 22.36 10.12 20.89
CA PRO A 54 21.89 10.92 22.03
C PRO A 54 22.21 12.42 21.91
N SER A 55 23.20 12.82 21.10
CA SER A 55 23.47 14.23 20.79
C SER A 55 22.46 14.85 19.81
N GLN A 56 21.63 14.03 19.18
CA GLN A 56 20.58 14.39 18.22
C GLN A 56 19.16 14.06 18.74
N THR A 57 19.03 13.44 19.92
CA THR A 57 17.75 12.97 20.49
C THR A 57 17.58 13.38 21.95
N ASP A 58 16.35 13.67 22.36
CA ASP A 58 15.94 14.02 23.71
C ASP A 58 15.94 12.80 24.63
N HIS A 59 17.13 12.42 25.11
CA HIS A 59 17.37 11.56 26.27
C HIS A 59 16.93 10.08 26.22
N THR A 60 16.04 9.66 25.30
CA THR A 60 15.73 8.25 25.02
C THR A 60 16.09 7.88 23.58
N PRO A 61 17.38 7.58 23.30
CA PRO A 61 17.76 7.08 21.99
C PRO A 61 16.90 5.85 21.67
N PHE A 62 16.38 5.77 20.45
CA PHE A 62 15.46 4.73 19.93
C PHE A 62 13.96 4.89 20.22
N GLU A 63 13.51 5.86 21.02
CA GLU A 63 12.08 6.17 21.12
C GLU A 63 11.62 7.01 19.92
N MET A 64 10.53 6.59 19.27
CA MET A 64 9.95 7.27 18.12
C MET A 64 8.81 8.19 18.56
N ALA A 65 8.48 9.20 17.76
CA ALA A 65 7.35 10.11 18.03
C ALA A 65 5.98 9.41 18.16
N SER A 66 5.86 8.16 17.69
CA SER A 66 4.69 7.30 17.88
C SER A 66 4.60 6.65 19.27
N GLY A 67 5.61 6.81 20.12
CA GLY A 67 5.78 6.10 21.40
C GLY A 67 6.36 4.68 21.25
N ARG A 68 6.70 4.24 20.03
CA ARG A 68 7.37 2.95 19.80
C ARG A 68 8.86 3.06 20.12
N ILE A 69 9.40 2.06 20.80
CA ILE A 69 10.85 1.88 20.94
C ILE A 69 11.34 0.99 19.79
N ALA A 70 12.20 1.52 18.94
CA ALA A 70 12.79 0.80 17.82
C ALA A 70 13.91 -0.14 18.32
N LYS A 71 13.92 -1.38 17.83
CA LYS A 71 15.06 -2.28 18.07
C LYS A 71 16.20 -1.92 17.13
N LYS A 72 17.44 -2.06 17.58
CA LYS A 72 18.63 -1.83 16.74
C LYS A 72 18.58 -2.59 15.41
N THR A 73 18.14 -3.85 15.44
CA THR A 73 17.99 -4.69 14.24
C THR A 73 16.96 -4.15 13.24
N GLU A 74 15.93 -3.44 13.71
CA GLU A 74 14.92 -2.81 12.86
C GLU A 74 15.46 -1.53 12.18
N LEU A 75 16.33 -0.81 12.89
CA LEU A 75 17.00 0.38 12.37
C LEU A 75 18.09 0.04 11.35
N GLU A 76 18.87 -1.02 11.59
CA GLU A 76 19.82 -1.58 10.60
C GLU A 76 19.08 -2.00 9.33
N GLN A 77 17.83 -2.42 9.47
CA GLN A 77 16.95 -2.79 8.37
C GLN A 77 16.29 -1.60 7.65
N LEU A 78 16.47 -0.35 8.12
CA LEU A 78 15.85 0.85 7.55
C LEU A 78 14.31 0.75 7.44
N LEU A 79 13.67 0.16 8.46
CA LEU A 79 12.22 -0.08 8.47
C LEU A 79 11.36 1.16 8.73
N PHE A 80 11.95 2.22 9.26
CA PHE A 80 11.23 3.37 9.78
C PHE A 80 11.74 4.65 9.14
N VAL A 81 10.81 5.60 8.96
CA VAL A 81 11.09 6.94 8.45
C VAL A 81 10.44 7.98 9.36
N ALA A 82 11.10 9.12 9.52
CA ALA A 82 10.49 10.31 10.11
C ALA A 82 9.95 11.20 9.00
N VAL A 83 8.72 11.67 9.14
CA VAL A 83 8.06 12.57 8.19
C VAL A 83 7.82 13.90 8.87
N SER A 84 8.09 15.01 8.17
CA SER A 84 7.88 16.35 8.70
C SER A 84 6.38 16.61 8.95
N ARG A 85 6.07 17.43 9.96
CA ARG A 85 4.68 17.64 10.42
C ARG A 85 3.78 18.26 9.34
N ASP A 86 4.32 19.13 8.51
CA ASP A 86 3.64 19.74 7.38
C ASP A 86 3.27 18.71 6.29
N ILE A 87 4.14 17.74 6.02
CA ILE A 87 3.84 16.63 5.10
C ILE A 87 2.81 15.68 5.72
N MET A 88 2.91 15.40 7.02
CA MET A 88 1.90 14.61 7.74
C MET A 88 0.50 15.25 7.64
N GLU A 89 0.40 16.57 7.83
CA GLU A 89 -0.86 17.31 7.73
C GLU A 89 -1.38 17.36 6.28
N LYS A 90 -0.52 17.77 5.33
CA LYS A 90 -0.89 17.95 3.92
C LYS A 90 -1.47 16.69 3.28
N TYR A 91 -0.93 15.52 3.62
CA TYR A 91 -1.37 14.23 3.07
C TYR A 91 -2.19 13.40 4.06
N ASN A 92 -2.56 13.98 5.22
CA ASN A 92 -3.31 13.33 6.29
C ASN A 92 -2.70 11.97 6.74
N LEU A 93 -1.38 11.89 6.78
CA LEU A 93 -0.66 10.68 7.18
C LEU A 93 -0.85 10.41 8.67
N LYS A 94 -0.79 9.13 9.03
CA LYS A 94 -0.83 8.60 10.39
C LYS A 94 0.36 7.69 10.64
N PHE A 95 0.74 7.54 11.90
CA PHE A 95 1.76 6.55 12.26
C PHE A 95 1.28 5.15 11.86
N GLY A 96 2.13 4.42 11.13
CA GLY A 96 1.80 3.12 10.54
C GLY A 96 1.54 3.16 9.05
N ASP A 97 1.32 4.35 8.46
CA ASP A 97 1.30 4.51 7.01
C ASP A 97 2.69 4.24 6.41
N THR A 98 2.72 3.72 5.18
CA THR A 98 3.96 3.36 4.46
C THR A 98 4.30 4.42 3.43
N ILE A 99 5.56 4.86 3.41
CA ILE A 99 6.13 5.72 2.37
C ILE A 99 6.96 4.85 1.43
N TRP A 100 6.69 4.95 0.13
CA TRP A 100 7.44 4.27 -0.92
C TRP A 100 8.44 5.26 -1.55
N ILE A 101 9.73 4.92 -1.53
CA ILE A 101 10.78 5.72 -2.18
C ILE A 101 11.24 4.95 -3.41
N GLY A 102 11.15 5.60 -4.58
CA GLY A 102 11.48 5.01 -5.86
C GLY A 102 12.99 4.85 -6.07
N PHE A 103 13.36 3.78 -6.75
CA PHE A 103 14.70 3.54 -7.28
C PHE A 103 14.61 3.41 -8.80
N LEU A 104 15.66 3.84 -9.51
CA LEU A 104 15.77 3.63 -10.95
C LEU A 104 16.39 2.27 -11.23
N VAL A 105 15.80 1.52 -12.16
CA VAL A 105 16.34 0.24 -12.63
C VAL A 105 17.36 0.53 -13.74
N GLU A 106 18.64 0.50 -13.38
CA GLU A 106 19.77 0.79 -14.30
C GLU A 106 20.75 -0.40 -14.44
N ASP A 107 20.54 -1.49 -13.68
CA ASP A 107 21.38 -2.69 -13.73
C ASP A 107 20.56 -3.98 -13.60
N THR A 108 21.15 -5.11 -14.00
CA THR A 108 20.54 -6.46 -13.93
C THR A 108 21.42 -7.42 -13.14
N MET A 109 20.79 -8.24 -12.29
CA MET A 109 21.50 -9.31 -11.59
C MET A 109 21.82 -10.49 -12.51
N HIS A 110 22.78 -11.31 -12.07
CA HIS A 110 23.12 -12.56 -12.75
C HIS A 110 21.88 -13.46 -12.91
N LYS A 111 21.71 -14.07 -14.10
CA LYS A 111 20.56 -14.90 -14.53
C LYS A 111 20.11 -16.06 -13.62
N ARG A 112 20.88 -16.38 -12.58
CA ARG A 112 20.59 -17.48 -11.62
C ARG A 112 19.82 -16.98 -10.39
N ILE A 113 19.77 -15.67 -10.21
CA ILE A 113 19.09 -15.00 -9.11
C ILE A 113 17.68 -14.67 -9.61
N THR A 114 16.67 -14.98 -8.80
CA THR A 114 15.25 -14.87 -9.16
C THR A 114 14.48 -14.28 -7.98
N GLU A 115 13.51 -13.41 -8.25
CA GLU A 115 12.65 -12.80 -7.20
C GLU A 115 13.43 -11.95 -6.18
N ASN A 116 14.52 -11.33 -6.62
CA ASN A 116 15.32 -10.41 -5.81
C ASN A 116 15.35 -9.01 -6.43
N ILE A 117 15.62 -8.00 -5.61
CA ILE A 117 16.01 -6.65 -6.01
C ILE A 117 17.25 -6.30 -5.16
N ASP A 118 18.35 -5.92 -5.82
CA ASP A 118 19.57 -5.46 -5.13
C ASP A 118 19.65 -3.94 -5.18
N VAL A 119 19.89 -3.33 -4.02
CA VAL A 119 20.16 -1.88 -3.90
C VAL A 119 21.66 -1.66 -4.03
N PHE A 120 22.05 -0.82 -4.98
CA PHE A 120 23.46 -0.54 -5.25
C PHE A 120 24.03 0.45 -4.21
N PHE A 121 24.94 -0.02 -3.35
CA PHE A 121 25.62 0.79 -2.32
C PHE A 121 27.03 1.20 -2.76
N GLU A 122 27.54 2.28 -2.19
CA GLU A 122 28.89 2.79 -2.45
C GLU A 122 30.00 1.76 -2.11
N ASN A 123 29.80 0.94 -1.08
CA ASN A 123 30.77 -0.06 -0.65
C ASN A 123 30.13 -1.30 0.00
N GLU A 124 30.94 -2.35 0.13
CA GLU A 124 30.53 -3.65 0.67
C GLU A 124 30.12 -3.61 2.15
N GLU A 125 30.72 -2.72 2.96
CA GLU A 125 30.40 -2.60 4.39
C GLU A 125 28.96 -2.09 4.57
N LEU A 126 28.57 -1.08 3.80
CA LEU A 126 27.20 -0.56 3.79
C LEU A 126 26.20 -1.61 3.31
N ALA A 127 26.53 -2.35 2.25
CA ALA A 127 25.68 -3.43 1.75
C ALA A 127 25.47 -4.54 2.79
N LYS A 128 26.53 -4.94 3.51
CA LYS A 128 26.44 -5.92 4.61
C LYS A 128 25.61 -5.42 5.78
N LYS A 129 25.74 -4.13 6.12
CA LYS A 129 24.95 -3.49 7.19
C LYS A 129 23.45 -3.47 6.83
N PHE A 130 23.11 -3.18 5.57
CA PHE A 130 21.72 -3.25 5.09
C PHE A 130 21.18 -4.69 5.18
N GLY A 131 21.99 -5.66 4.76
CA GLY A 131 21.68 -7.08 4.88
C GLY A 131 20.48 -7.53 4.03
N TRP A 132 20.04 -8.77 4.26
CA TRP A 132 18.90 -9.34 3.53
C TRP A 132 17.58 -8.99 4.19
N GLN A 133 16.64 -8.52 3.37
CA GLN A 133 15.34 -8.03 3.84
C GLN A 133 14.22 -8.53 2.95
N LYS A 134 13.08 -8.88 3.57
CA LYS A 134 11.81 -9.04 2.86
C LYS A 134 11.03 -7.74 2.95
N ARG A 135 10.56 -7.24 1.82
CA ARG A 135 9.81 -5.98 1.68
C ARG A 135 8.67 -6.20 0.71
N SER A 136 7.51 -5.61 0.99
CA SER A 136 6.55 -5.34 -0.07
C SER A 136 7.17 -4.31 -1.02
N VAL A 137 6.84 -4.32 -2.31
CA VAL A 137 7.34 -3.35 -3.30
C VAL A 137 6.23 -3.01 -4.28
N ILE A 138 6.24 -1.78 -4.80
CA ILE A 138 5.38 -1.33 -5.90
C ILE A 138 6.27 -1.15 -7.12
N ILE A 139 5.90 -1.78 -8.24
CA ILE A 139 6.59 -1.60 -9.53
C ILE A 139 5.77 -0.64 -10.38
N GLU A 140 6.33 0.55 -10.60
CA GLU A 140 5.80 1.52 -11.56
C GLU A 140 6.52 1.35 -12.89
N LYS A 141 5.76 1.22 -13.98
CA LYS A 141 6.30 1.16 -15.34
C LYS A 141 6.16 2.54 -15.98
N LYS A 142 7.18 2.94 -16.74
CA LYS A 142 7.09 4.11 -17.62
C LYS A 142 6.12 3.86 -18.78
#